data_AF-A0A6G0JY45-F1
#
_entry.id   AF-A0A6G0JY45-F1
#
_cell.length_a   1.000
_cell.length_b   1.000
_cell.length_c   1.000
_cell.angle_alpha   90.00
_cell.angle_beta   90.00
_cell.angle_gamma   90.00
#
_symmetry.space_group_name_H-M   'P 1'
#
loop_
_entity.id
_entity.type
_entity.pdbx_description
1 polymer ?
#
loop_
_entity_poly.entity_id
_entity_poly.type
_entity_poly.pdbx_seq_one_letter_code
_entity_poly.pdbx_strand_id
1 'polypeptide(L)'
;MQSSTNTVFSNNYCYGGHGVSIGSLGGAAVDQSSTVQGLTVQNNTIVNSDNGIRIKTIIGLQGLVSNVKYVQNKLSNVKNAIVMHSDYSKAKGGYTGDNLQMGSYTVQI
;
A
#
# COMPACT_ATOMS: atom_id res chain seq x y z
N MET A 1 -1.57 -5.29 -3.65
CA MET A 1 -2.33 -6.47 -3.19
C MET A 1 -3.52 -6.01 -2.36
N GLN A 2 -4.66 -6.71 -2.45
CA GLN A 2 -5.89 -6.34 -1.73
C GLN A 2 -6.09 -7.12 -0.43
N SER A 3 -5.38 -8.23 -0.24
CA SER A 3 -5.27 -8.95 1.03
C SER A 3 -4.01 -9.82 1.02
N SER A 4 -3.51 -10.19 2.19
CA SER A 4 -2.42 -11.16 2.35
C SER A 4 -2.18 -11.50 3.81
N THR A 5 -1.67 -12.71 4.08
CA THR A 5 -1.19 -13.12 5.40
C THR A 5 0.23 -13.66 5.27
N ASN A 6 1.15 -13.21 6.12
CA ASN A 6 2.54 -13.70 6.23
C ASN A 6 3.25 -13.84 4.87
N THR A 7 3.23 -12.76 4.09
CA THR A 7 3.76 -12.75 2.72
C THR A 7 5.07 -12.00 2.65
N VAL A 8 6.01 -12.47 1.82
CA VAL A 8 7.26 -11.78 1.53
C VAL A 8 7.32 -11.41 0.05
N PHE A 9 7.59 -10.13 -0.24
CA PHE A 9 7.84 -9.62 -1.58
C PHE A 9 9.26 -9.05 -1.64
N SER A 10 10.19 -9.81 -2.25
CA SER A 10 11.62 -9.48 -2.15
C SER A 10 12.43 -9.65 -3.41
N ASN A 11 13.53 -8.89 -3.49
CA ASN A 11 14.54 -8.95 -4.56
C ASN A 11 13.98 -8.71 -5.97
N ASN A 12 12.92 -7.92 -6.10
CA ASN A 12 12.30 -7.61 -7.39
C ASN A 12 12.88 -6.34 -8.01
N TYR A 13 12.87 -6.28 -9.34
CA TYR A 13 13.09 -5.06 -10.11
C TYR A 13 11.78 -4.57 -10.71
N CYS A 14 11.23 -3.47 -10.19
CA CYS A 14 9.98 -2.86 -10.65
C CYS A 14 10.30 -1.62 -11.48
N TYR A 15 9.83 -1.56 -12.73
CA TYR A 15 10.13 -0.48 -13.68
C TYR A 15 8.88 0.03 -14.38
N GLY A 16 8.75 1.35 -14.54
CA GLY A 16 7.72 1.95 -15.39
C GLY A 16 6.29 1.90 -14.85
N GLY A 17 6.09 1.40 -13.62
CA GLY A 17 4.77 1.08 -13.08
C GLY A 17 4.27 2.06 -12.03
N HIS A 18 3.34 1.59 -11.19
CA HIS A 18 2.77 2.38 -10.09
C HIS A 18 3.42 2.13 -8.72
N GLY A 19 4.54 1.41 -8.66
CA GLY A 19 5.24 1.03 -7.43
C GLY A 19 4.66 -0.20 -6.73
N VAL A 20 5.20 -0.49 -5.54
CA VAL A 20 4.73 -1.59 -4.69
C VAL A 20 3.59 -1.08 -3.81
N SER A 21 2.37 -1.52 -4.13
CA SER A 21 1.15 -1.01 -3.51
C SER A 21 0.42 -2.05 -2.64
N ILE A 22 0.09 -1.69 -1.40
CA ILE A 22 -1.04 -2.26 -0.66
C ILE A 22 -2.31 -1.53 -1.09
N GLY A 23 -3.35 -2.30 -1.39
CA GLY A 23 -4.66 -1.84 -1.77
C GLY A 23 -4.92 -1.73 -3.28
N SER A 24 -6.04 -1.13 -3.69
CA SER A 24 -7.03 -0.47 -2.82
C SER A 24 -7.71 -1.47 -1.87
N LEU A 25 -7.49 -1.29 -0.57
CA LEU A 25 -7.95 -2.20 0.48
C LEU A 25 -9.27 -1.71 1.05
N GLY A 26 -10.27 -2.58 1.19
CA GLY A 26 -11.52 -2.24 1.84
C GLY A 26 -12.61 -3.26 1.54
N GLY A 27 -13.42 -3.59 2.55
CA GLY A 27 -14.58 -4.47 2.47
C GLY A 27 -15.71 -4.01 3.39
N ALA A 28 -16.79 -4.78 3.44
CA ALA A 28 -17.95 -4.48 4.30
C ALA A 28 -17.62 -4.63 5.80
N ALA A 29 -16.66 -5.50 6.13
CA ALA A 29 -16.15 -5.75 7.48
C ALA A 29 -14.64 -6.00 7.42
N VAL A 30 -13.98 -6.02 8.59
CA VAL A 30 -12.60 -6.50 8.70
C VAL A 30 -12.60 -8.03 8.69
N ASP A 31 -12.22 -8.63 7.57
CA ASP A 31 -12.06 -10.08 7.40
C ASP A 31 -10.81 -10.42 6.57
N GLN A 32 -10.64 -11.69 6.20
CA GLN A 32 -9.48 -12.15 5.41
C GLN A 32 -9.35 -11.45 4.05
N SER A 33 -10.45 -11.06 3.42
CA SER A 33 -10.47 -10.39 2.12
C SER A 33 -10.12 -8.90 2.20
N SER A 34 -10.23 -8.30 3.38
CA SER A 34 -9.93 -6.89 3.64
C SER A 34 -8.74 -6.69 4.59
N THR A 35 -7.89 -7.71 4.75
CA THR A 35 -6.75 -7.68 5.68
C THR A 35 -5.43 -7.97 4.98
N VAL A 36 -4.44 -7.13 5.26
CA VAL A 36 -3.03 -7.36 4.98
C VAL A 36 -2.30 -7.44 6.32
N GLN A 37 -1.77 -8.63 6.63
CA GLN A 37 -1.05 -8.88 7.88
C GLN A 37 0.27 -9.61 7.63
N GLY A 38 1.35 -9.18 8.29
CA GLY A 38 2.63 -9.88 8.23
C GLY A 38 3.34 -9.76 6.88
N LEU A 39 3.13 -8.66 6.15
CA LEU A 39 3.78 -8.42 4.87
C LEU A 39 5.20 -7.88 5.08
N THR A 40 6.19 -8.50 4.45
CA THR A 40 7.56 -7.96 4.36
C THR A 40 7.90 -7.65 2.91
N VAL A 41 8.11 -6.38 2.60
CA VAL A 41 8.56 -5.89 1.29
C VAL A 41 10.03 -5.53 1.43
N GLN A 42 10.95 -6.30 0.84
CA GLN A 42 12.38 -6.08 1.09
C GLN A 42 13.31 -6.21 -0.11
N ASN A 43 14.42 -5.48 -0.09
CA ASN A 43 15.48 -5.56 -1.10
C ASN A 43 15.00 -5.37 -2.55
N ASN A 44 13.87 -4.66 -2.75
CA ASN A 44 13.37 -4.40 -4.10
C ASN A 44 14.01 -3.13 -4.66
N THR A 45 14.16 -3.07 -5.98
CA THR A 45 14.55 -1.86 -6.69
C THR A 45 13.37 -1.36 -7.52
N ILE A 46 12.89 -0.16 -7.22
CA ILE A 46 11.71 0.46 -7.84
C ILE A 46 12.16 1.70 -8.60
N VAL A 47 11.98 1.69 -9.91
CA VAL A 47 12.59 2.67 -10.83
C VAL A 47 11.55 3.24 -11.78
N ASN A 48 11.68 4.52 -12.14
CA ASN A 48 10.88 5.18 -13.18
C ASN A 48 9.38 4.93 -13.01
N SER A 49 8.89 5.00 -11.77
CA SER A 49 7.53 4.59 -11.40
C SER A 49 6.77 5.77 -10.80
N ASP A 50 5.44 5.73 -10.87
CA ASP A 50 4.63 6.80 -10.25
C ASP A 50 4.82 6.85 -8.74
N ASN A 51 4.97 5.68 -8.09
CA ASN A 51 5.22 5.60 -6.66
C ASN A 51 6.35 4.62 -6.38
N GLY A 52 7.03 4.78 -5.25
CA GLY A 52 7.86 3.74 -4.66
C GLY A 52 7.01 2.78 -3.86
N ILE A 53 6.72 3.15 -2.61
CA ILE A 53 5.85 2.41 -1.69
C ILE A 53 4.50 3.13 -1.60
N ARG A 54 3.40 2.36 -1.67
CA ARG A 54 2.06 2.95 -1.57
C ARG A 54 1.11 2.09 -0.72
N ILE A 55 0.34 2.74 0.15
CA ILE A 55 -0.79 2.14 0.84
C ILE A 55 -2.03 2.97 0.51
N LYS A 56 -3.07 2.32 -0.02
CA LYS A 56 -4.35 2.97 -0.31
C LYS A 56 -5.53 2.16 0.24
N THR A 57 -6.34 2.75 1.12
CA THR A 57 -7.59 2.15 1.59
C THR A 57 -8.80 2.87 0.97
N ILE A 58 -9.89 2.13 0.80
CA ILE A 58 -11.09 2.62 0.13
C ILE A 58 -11.92 3.42 1.14
N ILE A 59 -12.27 4.65 0.75
CA ILE A 59 -13.13 5.53 1.54
C ILE A 59 -14.45 4.85 1.94
N GLY A 60 -14.83 4.96 3.21
CA GLY A 60 -16.07 4.40 3.74
C GLY A 60 -16.10 2.88 3.90
N LEU A 61 -15.01 2.17 3.60
CA LEU A 61 -14.90 0.72 3.79
C LEU A 61 -13.97 0.37 4.96
N GLN A 62 -14.11 -0.86 5.44
CA GLN A 62 -13.31 -1.38 6.54
C GLN A 62 -12.14 -2.21 6.01
N GLY A 63 -11.01 -2.15 6.70
CA GLY A 63 -9.85 -2.98 6.38
C GLY A 63 -8.76 -2.86 7.43
N LEU A 64 -7.84 -3.82 7.45
CA LEU A 64 -6.74 -3.87 8.40
C LEU A 64 -5.41 -4.03 7.67
N VAL A 65 -4.47 -3.13 7.94
CA VAL A 65 -3.06 -3.28 7.57
C VAL A 65 -2.27 -3.35 8.87
N SER A 66 -1.63 -4.49 9.15
CA SER A 66 -0.90 -4.69 10.41
C SER A 66 0.38 -5.50 10.20
N ASN A 67 1.40 -5.25 11.02
CA ASN A 67 2.69 -5.95 10.96
C ASN A 67 3.29 -5.95 9.53
N VAL A 68 3.37 -4.77 8.91
CA VAL A 68 3.96 -4.59 7.58
C VAL A 68 5.32 -3.92 7.70
N LYS A 69 6.31 -4.45 6.97
CA LYS A 69 7.69 -3.97 6.98
C LYS A 69 8.17 -3.66 5.56
N TYR A 70 8.83 -2.52 5.37
CA TYR A 70 9.46 -2.13 4.11
C TYR A 70 10.97 -1.99 4.30
N VAL A 71 11.75 -3.04 4.06
CA VAL A 71 13.16 -3.09 4.47
C VAL A 71 14.11 -3.01 3.28
N GLN A 72 15.05 -2.06 3.27
CA GLN A 72 16.13 -1.99 2.26
C GLN A 72 15.63 -1.93 0.80
N ASN A 73 14.49 -1.28 0.55
CA ASN A 73 14.03 -1.04 -0.82
C ASN A 73 14.75 0.18 -1.39
N LYS A 74 15.23 0.08 -2.64
CA LYS A 74 15.85 1.18 -3.38
C LYS A 74 14.84 1.82 -4.31
N LEU A 75 14.64 3.12 -4.18
CA LEU A 75 13.75 3.91 -5.03
C LEU A 75 14.60 4.84 -5.89
N SER A 76 14.35 4.88 -7.20
CA SER A 76 15.07 5.76 -8.13
C SER A 76 14.13 6.36 -9.16
N ASN A 77 14.17 7.68 -9.35
CA ASN A 77 13.31 8.39 -10.30
C ASN A 77 11.82 7.99 -10.18
N VAL A 78 11.32 7.93 -8.96
CA VAL A 78 9.88 7.75 -8.70
C VAL A 78 9.23 9.11 -8.45
N LYS A 79 8.00 9.32 -8.91
CA LYS A 79 7.30 10.61 -8.70
C LYS A 79 6.95 10.83 -7.23
N ASN A 80 6.44 9.80 -6.56
CA ASN A 80 6.14 9.82 -5.13
C ASN A 80 6.90 8.71 -4.39
N ALA A 81 7.81 9.03 -3.49
CA ALA A 81 8.61 8.00 -2.81
C ALA A 81 7.75 7.07 -1.95
N ILE A 82 6.95 7.64 -1.05
CA ILE A 82 6.06 6.93 -0.13
C ILE A 82 4.71 7.65 -0.13
N VAL A 83 3.62 6.90 -0.34
CA VAL A 83 2.25 7.44 -0.37
C VAL A 83 1.36 6.61 0.54
N MET A 84 0.64 7.24 1.46
CA MET A 84 -0.35 6.58 2.32
C MET A 84 -1.62 7.41 2.40
N HIS A 85 -2.73 6.83 1.96
CA HIS A 85 -4.00 7.52 1.83
C HIS A 85 -5.16 6.60 2.23
N SER A 86 -6.14 7.12 2.96
CA SER A 86 -7.37 6.43 3.35
C SER A 86 -8.61 6.85 2.56
N ASP A 87 -8.44 7.68 1.54
CA ASP A 87 -9.51 8.35 0.80
C ASP A 87 -9.61 7.86 -0.66
N TYR A 88 -9.17 6.63 -0.95
CA TYR A 88 -9.23 6.13 -2.33
C TYR A 88 -10.66 5.78 -2.74
N SER A 89 -11.18 6.41 -3.79
CA SER A 89 -12.46 6.06 -4.40
C SER A 89 -12.26 5.10 -5.56
N LYS A 90 -12.84 3.89 -5.45
CA LYS A 90 -12.83 2.91 -6.54
C LYS A 90 -13.59 3.41 -7.78
N ALA A 91 -14.68 4.15 -7.57
CA ALA A 91 -15.48 4.74 -8.65
C ALA A 91 -14.71 5.84 -9.41
N LYS A 92 -13.95 6.67 -8.70
CA LYS A 92 -13.09 7.71 -9.30
C LYS A 92 -11.80 7.15 -9.89
N GLY A 93 -11.34 6.00 -9.38
CA GLY A 93 -10.00 5.48 -9.68
C GLY A 93 -8.87 6.30 -9.05
N GLY A 94 -9.15 7.05 -7.98
CA GLY A 94 -8.20 7.98 -7.37
C GLY A 94 -8.65 8.52 -6.02
N TYR A 95 -7.83 9.39 -5.43
CA TYR A 95 -8.07 10.01 -4.14
C TYR A 95 -9.20 11.04 -4.21
N THR A 96 -10.09 11.06 -3.22
CA THR A 96 -11.19 12.02 -3.18
C THR A 96 -10.71 13.41 -2.78
N GLY A 97 -9.64 13.50 -1.99
CA GLY A 97 -9.17 14.75 -1.38
C GLY A 97 -9.88 15.05 -0.06
N ASP A 98 -10.66 14.10 0.45
CA ASP A 98 -11.36 14.26 1.72
C ASP A 98 -10.38 14.07 2.88
N ASN A 99 -10.41 15.00 3.83
CA ASN A 99 -9.63 14.89 5.06
C ASN A 99 -10.29 13.89 6.02
N LEU A 100 -10.14 12.61 5.74
CA LEU A 100 -10.51 11.56 6.69
C LEU A 100 -9.36 11.29 7.64
N GLN A 101 -9.66 11.22 8.93
CA GLN A 101 -8.69 10.70 9.89
C GLN A 101 -8.35 9.25 9.51
N MET A 102 -7.13 9.06 9.02
CA MET A 102 -6.48 7.76 8.97
C MET A 102 -6.58 7.14 10.38
N GLY A 103 -7.14 5.93 10.51
CA GLY A 103 -7.03 5.16 11.76
C GLY A 103 -5.57 4.86 12.12
N SER A 104 -5.33 4.13 13.20
CA SER A 104 -3.96 3.78 13.61
C SER A 104 -3.31 2.82 12.59
N TYR A 105 -2.32 3.32 11.83
CA TYR A 105 -1.43 2.50 11.01
C TYR A 105 -0.04 2.50 11.65
N THR A 106 0.46 1.33 12.03
CA THR A 106 1.88 1.18 12.36
C THR A 106 2.63 0.79 11.09
N VAL A 107 3.31 1.75 10.48
CA VAL A 107 4.27 1.46 9.40
C VAL A 107 5.67 1.57 9.98
N GLN A 108 6.37 0.45 10.01
CA GLN A 108 7.82 0.42 10.26
C GLN A 108 8.51 0.54 8.91
N ILE A 109 9.01 1.76 8.63
CA ILE A 109 9.80 2.09 7.43
C ILE A 109 11.27 1.91 7.77
#